data_AF-A0A3M6ZQ55-F1
#
_entry.id   AF-A0A3M6ZQ55-F1
#
_cell.length_a   1.000
_cell.length_b   1.000
_cell.length_c   1.000
_cell.angle_alpha   90.00
_cell.angle_beta   90.00
_cell.angle_gamma   90.00
#
_symmetry.space_group_name_H-M   'P 1'
#
loop_
_entity.id
_entity.type
_entity.pdbx_description
1 polymer ?
#
loop_
_entity_poly.entity_id
_entity_poly.type
_entity_poly.pdbx_seq_one_letter_code
_entity_poly.pdbx_strand_id
1 'polypeptide(L)'
;MYLYFLPTLNQTPLSDASQAKGDVAGDGSSEADEVQIPIPTADGGVEHTNARFLPASVWLRLAQEGRIILFPPQFFLLHQVAQHFDRLPSPTAYASLSREPVPREELESRRKRLLEFVKSGTPPWTEMCISPSVQPPRGGKRREDGRVVLGLHRPGPELEAMRGGGGGRKREGVREECVLVDFKKEGPRRLEVVSRAEAMGNKEGSKL
;
A
#
# COMPACT_ATOMS: atom_id res chain seq x y z
N MET A 1 3.58 -0.05 -10.24
CA MET A 1 3.56 -1.11 -9.20
C MET A 1 2.49 -2.09 -9.60
N TYR A 2 2.83 -3.36 -9.72
CA TYR A 2 1.85 -4.44 -9.90
C TYR A 2 1.60 -5.08 -8.54
N LEU A 3 0.34 -5.37 -8.21
CA LEU A 3 -0.03 -6.10 -7.01
C LEU A 3 -0.49 -7.48 -7.43
N TYR A 4 0.13 -8.51 -6.84
CA TYR A 4 -0.22 -9.89 -7.05
C TYR A 4 -0.78 -10.47 -5.74
N PHE A 5 -2.00 -11.00 -5.80
CA PHE A 5 -2.64 -11.63 -4.65
C PHE A 5 -2.59 -13.15 -4.81
N LEU A 6 -2.01 -13.84 -3.84
CA LEU A 6 -1.99 -15.30 -3.81
C LEU A 6 -3.42 -15.87 -3.85
N PRO A 7 -3.64 -17.05 -4.45
CA PRO A 7 -4.89 -17.78 -4.38
C PRO A 7 -5.31 -18.06 -2.93
N THR A 8 -6.61 -18.16 -2.72
CA THR A 8 -7.22 -18.50 -1.43
C THR A 8 -7.27 -20.02 -1.30
N LEU A 9 -6.13 -20.62 -0.98
CA LEU A 9 -6.05 -22.06 -0.73
C LEU A 9 -6.56 -22.37 0.69
N ASN A 10 -6.96 -23.62 0.93
CA ASN A 10 -7.43 -24.08 2.25
C ASN A 10 -6.35 -23.94 3.34
N GLN A 11 -5.07 -23.86 2.93
CA GLN A 11 -3.93 -23.56 3.79
C GLN A 11 -2.99 -22.63 3.03
N THR A 12 -3.12 -21.31 3.21
CA THR A 12 -2.05 -20.39 2.83
C THR A 12 -1.15 -20.22 4.05
N PRO A 13 -0.01 -20.92 4.16
CA PRO A 13 0.92 -20.65 5.25
C PRO A 13 1.40 -19.20 5.09
N LEU A 14 1.08 -18.36 6.07
CA LEU A 14 1.75 -17.08 6.32
C LEU A 14 3.19 -17.39 6.78
N SER A 15 4.00 -18.01 5.91
CA SER A 15 5.36 -18.38 6.25
C SER A 15 6.26 -17.15 6.18
N ASP A 16 6.93 -16.88 7.29
CA ASP A 16 8.13 -16.06 7.28
C ASP A 16 9.18 -16.86 6.48
N ALA A 17 9.75 -16.26 5.43
CA ALA A 17 10.61 -16.94 4.45
C ALA A 17 11.91 -17.57 5.02
N SER A 18 12.09 -17.54 6.35
CA SER A 18 13.20 -18.15 7.08
C SER A 18 13.01 -19.62 7.47
N GLN A 19 11.83 -20.24 7.22
CA GLN A 19 11.56 -21.62 7.66
C GLN A 19 11.21 -22.63 6.56
N ALA A 20 11.32 -22.29 5.26
CA ALA A 20 11.22 -23.30 4.21
C ALA A 20 12.52 -24.09 4.07
N LYS A 21 12.78 -25.03 4.99
CA LYS A 21 13.77 -26.09 4.83
C LYS A 21 13.05 -27.43 4.76
N GLY A 22 13.15 -28.08 3.60
CA GLY A 22 13.27 -29.53 3.47
C GLY A 22 11.99 -30.37 3.51
N ASP A 23 11.86 -31.18 2.45
CA ASP A 23 11.22 -32.50 2.37
C ASP A 23 9.69 -32.56 2.23
N VAL A 24 9.25 -32.65 0.96
CA VAL A 24 7.95 -33.21 0.60
C VAL A 24 8.15 -34.69 0.25
N ALA A 25 7.94 -35.56 1.23
CA ALA A 25 7.56 -36.94 0.96
C ALA A 25 6.05 -36.96 0.71
N GLY A 26 5.64 -37.42 -0.47
CA GLY A 26 4.24 -37.43 -0.86
C GLY A 26 3.41 -38.45 -0.09
N ASP A 27 2.14 -38.10 0.14
CA ASP A 27 1.04 -39.07 0.11
C ASP A 27 -0.24 -38.34 -0.30
N GLY A 28 -0.99 -38.95 -1.21
CA GLY A 28 -2.11 -38.33 -1.91
C GLY A 28 -3.39 -38.32 -1.08
N SER A 29 -4.07 -37.17 -1.04
CA SER A 29 -5.54 -37.13 -1.02
C SER A 29 -6.12 -35.74 -1.34
N SER A 30 -7.09 -35.76 -2.26
CA SER A 30 -8.03 -34.70 -2.66
C SER A 30 -7.52 -33.53 -3.52
N GLU A 31 -8.11 -33.46 -4.73
CA GLU A 31 -8.00 -32.38 -5.71
C GLU A 31 -8.58 -31.05 -5.19
N ALA A 32 -7.83 -30.36 -4.33
CA ALA A 32 -7.98 -28.94 -4.12
C ALA A 32 -6.79 -28.25 -4.80
N ASP A 33 -6.90 -28.10 -6.13
CA ASP A 33 -6.07 -27.28 -7.03
C ASP A 33 -4.85 -26.66 -6.32
N GLU A 34 -3.80 -27.47 -6.18
CA GLU A 34 -2.59 -27.09 -5.46
C GLU A 34 -1.88 -26.04 -6.32
N VAL A 35 -2.28 -24.77 -6.19
CA VAL A 35 -1.62 -23.70 -6.92
C VAL A 35 -0.22 -23.57 -6.35
N GLN A 36 0.72 -24.19 -7.06
CA GLN A 36 2.15 -24.15 -6.74
C GLN A 36 2.61 -22.70 -6.83
N ILE A 37 2.76 -22.04 -5.68
CA ILE A 37 3.28 -20.68 -5.62
C ILE A 37 4.74 -20.75 -6.07
N PRO A 38 5.12 -20.16 -7.22
CA PRO A 38 6.49 -20.25 -7.70
C PRO A 38 7.40 -19.59 -6.69
N ILE A 39 8.42 -20.33 -6.23
CA ILE A 39 9.46 -19.80 -5.36
C ILE A 39 10.22 -18.76 -6.18
N PRO A 40 10.21 -17.47 -5.78
CA PRO A 40 10.94 -16.45 -6.51
C PRO A 40 12.42 -16.80 -6.55
N THR A 41 12.90 -17.10 -7.76
CA THR A 41 14.29 -17.52 -7.98
C THR A 41 15.03 -16.32 -8.56
N ALA A 42 16.14 -15.92 -7.92
CA ALA A 42 17.01 -14.89 -8.48
C ALA A 42 17.62 -15.42 -9.80
N ASP A 43 17.95 -14.52 -10.72
CA ASP A 43 18.50 -14.80 -12.04
C ASP A 43 19.97 -15.31 -12.04
N GLY A 44 20.34 -16.11 -11.05
CA GLY A 44 21.71 -16.59 -10.86
C GLY A 44 22.63 -15.59 -10.15
N GLY A 45 22.06 -14.57 -9.48
CA GLY A 45 22.81 -13.62 -8.65
C GLY A 45 23.27 -12.36 -9.39
N VAL A 46 22.72 -12.08 -10.58
CA VAL A 46 22.97 -10.86 -11.35
C VAL A 46 22.12 -9.72 -10.80
N GLU A 47 20.90 -10.02 -10.35
CA GLU A 47 20.04 -9.13 -9.60
C GLU A 47 19.95 -9.53 -8.12
N HIS A 48 20.05 -8.54 -7.22
CA HIS A 48 19.71 -8.70 -5.79
C HIS A 48 18.19 -8.68 -5.55
N THR A 49 17.39 -9.24 -6.47
CA THR A 49 15.93 -9.19 -6.45
C THR A 49 15.36 -10.48 -5.88
N ASN A 50 15.17 -10.54 -4.55
CA ASN A 50 14.38 -11.60 -3.91
C ASN A 50 12.92 -11.15 -3.84
N ALA A 51 12.02 -11.82 -4.58
CA ALA A 51 10.59 -11.56 -4.42
C ALA A 51 10.05 -12.32 -3.19
N ARG A 52 9.16 -11.68 -2.43
CA ARG A 52 8.48 -12.27 -1.30
C ARG A 52 6.99 -12.00 -1.41
N PHE A 53 6.17 -12.92 -0.91
CA PHE A 53 4.74 -12.68 -0.73
C PHE A 53 4.52 -12.38 0.75
N LEU A 54 4.21 -11.13 1.06
CA LEU A 54 3.95 -10.68 2.42
C LEU A 54 2.62 -9.90 2.45
N PRO A 55 1.88 -9.91 3.56
CA PRO A 55 0.74 -9.03 3.76
C PRO A 55 1.11 -7.57 3.54
N ALA A 56 0.16 -6.75 3.08
CA ALA A 56 0.40 -5.35 2.75
C ALA A 56 0.94 -4.56 3.95
N SER A 57 0.39 -4.77 5.14
CA SER A 57 0.86 -4.18 6.40
C SER A 57 2.28 -4.60 6.77
N VAL A 58 2.76 -5.81 6.41
CA VAL A 58 4.17 -6.17 6.64
C VAL A 58 5.08 -5.29 5.80
N TRP A 59 4.76 -5.06 4.51
CA TRP A 59 5.53 -4.16 3.66
C TRP A 59 5.54 -2.73 4.21
N LEU A 60 4.39 -2.23 4.69
CA LEU A 60 4.27 -0.90 5.30
C LEU A 60 5.13 -0.78 6.56
N ARG A 61 5.07 -1.77 7.45
CA ARG A 61 5.89 -1.82 8.66
C ARG A 61 7.39 -1.83 8.34
N LEU A 62 7.82 -2.66 7.40
CA LEU A 62 9.24 -2.72 6.98
C LEU A 62 9.73 -1.37 6.45
N ALA A 63 8.87 -0.63 5.72
CA ALA A 63 9.20 0.71 5.24
C ALA A 63 9.23 1.75 6.37
N GLN A 64 8.34 1.65 7.37
CA GLN A 64 8.38 2.50 8.56
C GLN A 64 9.64 2.27 9.40
N GLU A 65 10.06 1.02 9.53
CA GLU A 65 11.30 0.61 10.20
C GLU A 65 12.56 0.96 9.40
N GLY A 66 12.43 1.49 8.18
CA GLY A 66 13.56 1.84 7.31
C GLY A 66 14.32 0.64 6.74
N ARG A 67 13.74 -0.56 6.82
CA ARG A 67 14.34 -1.82 6.33
C ARG A 67 14.20 -1.99 4.83
N ILE A 68 13.22 -1.32 4.23
CA ILE A 68 13.01 -1.25 2.78
C ILE A 68 12.64 0.19 2.40
N ILE A 69 12.68 0.46 1.09
CA ILE A 69 12.21 1.73 0.53
C ILE A 69 10.90 1.49 -0.21
N LEU A 70 9.87 2.23 0.18
CA LEU A 70 8.65 2.41 -0.61
C LEU A 70 8.55 3.88 -0.98
N PHE A 71 8.29 4.19 -2.24
CA PHE A 71 7.96 5.55 -2.64
C PHE A 71 6.54 5.92 -2.19
N PRO A 72 6.24 7.21 -1.97
CA PRO A 72 4.96 7.63 -1.43
C PRO A 72 3.71 7.07 -2.14
N PRO A 73 3.65 6.98 -3.50
CA PRO A 73 2.50 6.33 -4.16
C PRO A 73 2.37 4.84 -3.80
N GLN A 74 3.50 4.12 -3.69
CA GLN A 74 3.52 2.69 -3.36
C GLN A 74 3.05 2.46 -1.92
N PHE A 75 3.58 3.24 -0.97
CA PHE A 75 3.20 3.16 0.43
C PHE A 75 1.70 3.47 0.61
N PHE A 76 1.20 4.52 -0.04
CA PHE A 76 -0.22 4.87 0.05
C PHE A 76 -1.13 3.78 -0.52
N LEU A 77 -0.82 3.24 -1.70
CA LEU A 77 -1.63 2.18 -2.30
C LEU A 77 -1.64 0.91 -1.45
N LEU A 78 -0.50 0.52 -0.87
CA LEU A 78 -0.43 -0.61 0.06
C LEU A 78 -1.19 -0.34 1.36
N HIS A 79 -1.17 0.89 1.87
CA HIS A 79 -1.98 1.29 3.02
C HIS A 79 -3.45 1.01 2.79
N GLN A 80 -3.99 1.37 1.61
CA GLN A 80 -5.39 1.11 1.29
C GLN A 80 -5.70 -0.38 1.19
N VAL A 81 -4.82 -1.16 0.56
CA VAL A 81 -4.99 -2.62 0.48
C VAL A 81 -5.01 -3.26 1.88
N ALA A 82 -4.12 -2.82 2.78
CA ALA A 82 -4.06 -3.33 4.15
C ALA A 82 -5.39 -3.13 4.91
N GLN A 83 -6.11 -2.04 4.66
CA GLN A 83 -7.40 -1.78 5.31
C GLN A 83 -8.46 -2.86 5.02
N HIS A 84 -8.36 -3.51 3.86
CA HIS A 84 -9.31 -4.54 3.44
C HIS A 84 -8.82 -5.96 3.74
N PHE A 85 -7.50 -6.18 3.80
CA PHE A 85 -6.89 -7.51 3.92
C PHE A 85 -6.44 -7.87 5.34
N ASP A 86 -5.94 -6.93 6.14
CA ASP A 86 -5.08 -7.28 7.28
C ASP A 86 -5.76 -7.18 8.66
N ARG A 87 -7.07 -6.85 8.69
CA ARG A 87 -7.89 -6.71 9.92
C ARG A 87 -7.14 -5.96 11.05
N LEU A 88 -6.63 -4.78 10.73
CA LEU A 88 -5.85 -3.99 11.68
C LEU A 88 -6.76 -3.36 12.76
N PRO A 89 -6.30 -3.25 14.02
CA PRO A 89 -7.06 -2.57 15.08
C PRO A 89 -7.18 -1.06 14.86
N SER A 90 -6.26 -0.47 14.09
CA SER A 90 -6.35 0.89 13.57
C SER A 90 -5.64 0.98 12.21
N PRO A 91 -5.91 2.02 11.38
CA PRO A 91 -5.43 2.06 10.01
C PRO A 91 -3.91 2.03 9.83
N THR A 92 -3.16 2.43 10.86
CA THR A 92 -1.69 2.51 10.86
C THR A 92 -1.02 1.50 11.79
N ALA A 93 -1.79 0.62 12.45
CA ALA A 93 -1.26 -0.42 13.35
C ALA A 93 -0.67 -1.63 12.59
N TYR A 94 0.24 -1.39 11.65
CA TYR A 94 0.80 -2.41 10.75
C TYR A 94 1.59 -3.52 11.45
N ALA A 95 1.98 -3.32 12.71
CA ALA A 95 2.64 -4.34 13.53
C ALA A 95 1.67 -5.32 14.21
N SER A 96 0.37 -5.01 14.21
CA SER A 96 -0.65 -5.77 14.97
C SER A 96 -1.29 -6.91 14.17
N LEU A 97 -0.54 -7.51 13.24
CA LEU A 97 -1.02 -8.63 12.44
C LEU A 97 -1.18 -9.89 13.29
N SER A 98 -2.37 -10.50 13.21
CA SER A 98 -2.58 -11.84 13.74
C SER A 98 -1.83 -12.87 12.88
N ARG A 99 -1.22 -13.85 13.54
CA ARG A 99 -0.58 -15.01 12.90
C ARG A 99 -1.52 -16.22 12.79
N GLU A 100 -2.74 -16.08 13.30
CA GLU A 100 -3.73 -17.15 13.24
C GLU A 100 -4.14 -17.45 11.79
N PRO A 101 -4.30 -18.74 11.43
CA PRO A 101 -4.83 -19.12 10.13
C PRO A 101 -6.17 -18.43 9.84
N VAL A 102 -6.30 -17.88 8.64
CA VAL A 102 -7.54 -17.25 8.19
C VAL A 102 -8.32 -18.25 7.33
N PRO A 103 -9.58 -18.56 7.67
CA PRO A 103 -10.41 -19.43 6.85
C PRO A 103 -10.56 -18.92 5.41
N ARG A 104 -10.68 -19.83 4.45
CA ARG A 104 -10.79 -19.50 3.02
C ARG A 104 -11.95 -18.56 2.71
N GLU A 105 -13.09 -18.78 3.36
CA GLU A 105 -14.30 -17.95 3.20
C GLU A 105 -14.04 -16.50 3.61
N GLU A 106 -13.26 -16.30 4.68
CA GLU A 106 -12.84 -14.96 5.09
C GLU A 106 -11.83 -14.34 4.12
N LEU A 107 -10.90 -15.12 3.57
CA LEU A 107 -9.96 -14.65 2.55
C LEU A 107 -10.68 -14.17 1.28
N GLU A 108 -11.67 -14.94 0.82
CA GLU A 108 -12.53 -14.56 -0.31
C GLU A 108 -13.38 -13.32 0.00
N SER A 109 -13.93 -13.24 1.22
CA SER A 109 -14.65 -12.05 1.69
C SER A 109 -13.78 -10.80 1.68
N ARG A 110 -12.52 -10.89 2.14
CA ARG A 110 -11.52 -9.79 2.07
C ARG A 110 -11.28 -9.34 0.63
N ARG A 111 -11.10 -10.29 -0.30
CA ARG A 111 -10.92 -10.02 -1.73
C ARG A 111 -12.12 -9.28 -2.32
N LYS A 112 -13.32 -9.76 -2.03
CA LYS A 112 -14.57 -9.14 -2.48
C LYS A 112 -14.69 -7.70 -1.98
N ARG A 113 -14.40 -7.45 -0.69
CA ARG A 113 -14.42 -6.09 -0.10
C ARG A 113 -13.47 -5.13 -0.83
N LEU A 114 -12.25 -5.56 -1.16
CA LEU A 114 -11.32 -4.72 -1.92
C LEU A 114 -11.85 -4.43 -3.33
N LEU A 115 -12.41 -5.44 -4.02
CA LEU A 115 -12.96 -5.27 -5.36
C LEU A 115 -14.18 -4.34 -5.39
N GLU A 116 -15.02 -4.40 -4.37
CA GLU A 116 -16.15 -3.48 -4.20
C GLU A 116 -15.65 -2.06 -3.91
N PHE A 117 -14.67 -1.92 -3.00
CA PHE A 117 -14.06 -0.65 -2.67
C PHE A 117 -13.48 0.06 -3.90
N VAL A 118 -12.71 -0.64 -4.74
CA VAL A 118 -12.06 0.02 -5.89
C VAL A 118 -13.06 0.53 -6.94
N LYS A 119 -14.26 -0.05 -6.98
CA LYS A 119 -15.37 0.34 -7.86
C LYS A 119 -16.30 1.38 -7.20
N SER A 120 -16.12 1.66 -5.92
CA SER A 120 -16.93 2.60 -5.15
C SER A 120 -16.37 4.03 -5.19
N GLY A 121 -17.20 5.01 -4.82
CA GLY A 121 -16.82 6.42 -4.77
C GLY A 121 -17.04 7.17 -6.08
N THR A 122 -16.84 8.49 -6.04
CA THR A 122 -17.01 9.38 -7.19
C THR A 122 -15.83 10.36 -7.28
N PRO A 123 -14.88 10.19 -8.24
CA PRO A 123 -14.79 9.07 -9.17
C PRO A 123 -14.43 7.75 -8.46
N PRO A 124 -14.67 6.58 -9.07
CA PRO A 124 -14.21 5.31 -8.52
C PRO A 124 -12.68 5.29 -8.45
N TRP A 125 -12.11 4.51 -7.52
CA TRP A 125 -10.65 4.39 -7.36
C TRP A 125 -9.94 3.91 -8.62
N THR A 126 -10.61 3.13 -9.47
CA THR A 126 -10.08 2.73 -10.80
C THR A 126 -9.84 3.90 -11.76
N GLU A 127 -10.46 5.05 -11.51
CA GLU A 127 -10.30 6.28 -12.30
C GLU A 127 -9.53 7.39 -11.57
N MET A 128 -9.28 7.22 -10.26
CA MET A 128 -8.55 8.20 -9.46
C MET A 128 -7.09 8.31 -9.89
N CYS A 129 -6.51 9.49 -9.66
CA CYS A 129 -5.07 9.71 -9.79
C CYS A 129 -4.42 9.77 -8.39
N ILE A 130 -3.31 9.06 -8.23
CA ILE A 130 -2.47 9.15 -7.03
C ILE A 130 -1.19 9.86 -7.42
N SER A 131 -1.17 11.19 -7.23
CA SER A 131 -0.01 12.03 -7.50
C SER A 131 0.39 12.80 -6.24
N PRO A 132 1.31 12.25 -5.43
CA PRO A 132 1.79 12.92 -4.24
C PRO A 132 2.49 14.23 -4.59
N SER A 133 2.02 15.32 -4.02
CA SER A 133 2.55 16.67 -4.26
C SER A 133 2.81 17.38 -2.93
N VAL A 134 3.95 18.06 -2.82
CA VAL A 134 4.32 18.78 -1.59
C VAL A 134 3.24 19.82 -1.25
N GLN A 135 2.82 19.83 0.01
CA GLN A 135 1.86 20.79 0.55
C GLN A 135 2.52 21.65 1.65
N PRO A 136 2.38 22.99 1.59
CA PRO A 136 1.82 23.77 0.47
C PRO A 136 2.71 23.75 -0.80
N PRO A 137 2.16 24.05 -2.00
CA PRO A 137 2.85 23.89 -3.30
C PRO A 137 4.15 24.69 -3.49
N ARG A 138 4.39 25.74 -2.71
CA ARG A 138 5.60 26.58 -2.78
C ARG A 138 6.74 26.00 -1.93
N GLY A 139 7.03 24.70 -2.11
CA GLY A 139 8.10 24.01 -1.38
C GLY A 139 7.84 23.91 0.12
N GLY A 140 6.60 23.56 0.49
CA GLY A 140 6.07 23.51 1.85
C GLY A 140 7.09 23.19 2.94
N LYS A 141 7.05 23.99 4.02
CA LYS A 141 7.96 23.85 5.16
C LYS A 141 7.82 22.44 5.74
N ARG A 142 8.95 21.82 6.10
CA ARG A 142 8.95 20.60 6.91
C ARG A 142 8.17 20.86 8.21
N ARG A 143 7.41 19.86 8.66
CA ARG A 143 6.83 19.81 9.99
C ARG A 143 7.94 19.87 11.04
N GLU A 144 7.58 20.15 12.28
CA GLU A 144 8.51 20.20 13.42
C GLU A 144 9.29 18.89 13.58
N ASP A 145 8.66 17.76 13.25
CA ASP A 145 9.28 16.43 13.26
C ASP A 145 10.17 16.13 12.03
N GLY A 146 10.43 17.13 11.18
CA GLY A 146 11.27 17.05 10.00
C GLY A 146 10.61 16.45 8.75
N ARG A 147 9.36 15.99 8.81
CA ARG A 147 8.67 15.38 7.65
C ARG A 147 8.01 16.42 6.75
N VAL A 148 7.91 16.10 5.47
CA VAL A 148 7.18 16.86 4.46
C VAL A 148 5.78 16.26 4.32
N VAL A 149 4.77 17.12 4.12
CA VAL A 149 3.39 16.71 3.83
C VAL A 149 3.20 16.59 2.32
N LEU A 150 2.71 15.44 1.86
CA LEU A 150 2.33 15.21 0.48
C LEU A 150 0.81 15.05 0.38
N GLY A 151 0.17 15.95 -0.36
CA GLY A 151 -1.26 15.87 -0.69
C GLY A 151 -1.50 14.99 -1.91
N LEU A 152 -2.65 14.29 -1.93
CA LEU A 152 -3.00 13.29 -2.95
C LEU A 152 -4.15 13.72 -3.86
N HIS A 153 -4.80 14.84 -3.56
CA HIS A 153 -6.06 15.28 -4.17
C HIS A 153 -6.00 15.73 -5.64
N ARG A 154 -4.80 16.04 -6.17
CA ARG A 154 -4.66 16.61 -7.51
C ARG A 154 -3.80 15.71 -8.41
N PRO A 155 -4.08 15.72 -9.72
CA PRO A 155 -3.19 15.11 -10.69
C PRO A 155 -1.83 15.83 -10.75
N GLY A 156 -0.83 15.15 -11.31
CA GLY A 156 0.48 15.74 -11.57
C GLY A 156 0.42 16.77 -12.71
N PRO A 157 1.42 17.66 -12.83
CA PRO A 157 1.43 18.74 -13.82
C PRO A 157 1.25 18.26 -15.27
N GLU A 158 1.76 17.08 -15.62
CA GLU A 158 1.68 16.49 -16.95
C GLU A 158 0.23 16.18 -17.33
N LEU A 159 -0.53 15.64 -16.37
CA LEU A 159 -1.93 15.30 -16.55
C LEU A 159 -2.83 16.55 -16.45
N GLU A 160 -2.44 17.55 -15.65
CA GLU A 160 -3.09 18.87 -15.65
C GLU A 160 -2.91 19.59 -16.99
N ALA A 161 -1.72 19.52 -17.61
CA ALA A 161 -1.42 20.16 -18.88
C ALA A 161 -2.22 19.56 -20.05
N MET A 162 -2.43 18.23 -20.06
CA MET A 162 -3.27 17.56 -21.07
C MET A 162 -4.73 18.06 -21.07
N ARG A 163 -5.23 18.60 -19.96
CA ARG A 163 -6.57 19.20 -19.86
C ARG A 163 -6.73 20.42 -20.76
N GLY A 164 -5.65 21.12 -21.09
CA GLY A 164 -5.68 22.32 -21.94
C GLY A 164 -5.94 22.03 -23.43
N GLY A 165 -5.78 20.78 -23.88
CA GLY A 165 -5.81 20.41 -25.30
C GLY A 165 -7.07 19.67 -25.79
N GLY A 166 -7.92 19.12 -24.92
CA GLY A 166 -9.14 18.44 -25.37
C GLY A 166 -9.84 17.61 -24.30
N GLY A 167 -11.01 18.08 -23.88
CA GLY A 167 -12.21 17.31 -23.45
C GLY A 167 -12.13 16.21 -22.38
N GLY A 168 -10.96 15.83 -21.88
CA GLY A 168 -10.81 14.72 -20.95
C GLY A 168 -11.47 14.96 -19.59
N ARG A 169 -12.09 13.91 -19.02
CA ARG A 169 -12.68 13.94 -17.67
C ARG A 169 -11.63 14.39 -16.65
N LYS A 170 -11.99 15.34 -15.78
CA LYS A 170 -11.13 15.82 -14.69
C LYS A 170 -10.80 14.64 -13.76
N ARG A 171 -9.55 14.15 -13.80
CA ARG A 171 -9.09 13.16 -12.83
C ARG A 171 -8.88 13.85 -11.48
N GLU A 172 -9.36 13.20 -10.44
CA GLU A 172 -9.21 13.66 -9.06
C GLU A 172 -8.50 12.58 -8.25
N GLY A 173 -7.87 12.98 -7.15
CA GLY A 173 -7.27 12.05 -6.21
C GLY A 173 -7.90 12.17 -4.82
N VAL A 174 -7.22 11.61 -3.82
CA VAL A 174 -7.75 11.52 -2.46
C VAL A 174 -7.63 12.85 -1.72
N ARG A 175 -8.76 13.34 -1.20
CA ARG A 175 -8.86 14.64 -0.52
C ARG A 175 -8.56 14.58 0.96
N GLU A 176 -9.02 13.53 1.63
CA GLU A 176 -9.07 13.44 3.09
C GLU A 176 -7.76 12.96 3.72
N GLU A 177 -6.83 12.46 2.92
CA GLU A 177 -5.59 11.85 3.40
C GLU A 177 -4.36 12.52 2.80
N CYS A 178 -3.27 12.47 3.54
CA CYS A 178 -1.95 12.93 3.15
C CYS A 178 -0.90 11.87 3.50
N VAL A 179 0.24 11.92 2.81
CA VAL A 179 1.41 11.11 3.16
C VAL A 179 2.47 12.01 3.78
N LEU A 180 2.93 11.65 4.97
CA LEU A 180 4.12 12.25 5.59
C LEU A 180 5.36 11.49 5.13
N VAL A 181 6.44 12.21 4.85
CA VAL A 181 7.70 11.60 4.41
C VAL A 181 8.91 12.42 4.84
N ASP A 182 9.96 11.74 5.30
CA ASP A 182 11.29 12.33 5.46
C ASP A 182 12.16 11.95 4.26
N PHE A 183 12.38 12.89 3.34
CA PHE A 183 13.29 12.66 2.22
C PHE A 183 14.75 12.73 2.68
N LYS A 184 15.47 11.61 2.49
CA LYS A 184 16.91 11.47 2.70
C LYS A 184 17.63 11.22 1.37
N LYS A 185 18.96 11.23 1.39
CA LYS A 185 19.80 11.01 0.19
C LYS A 185 19.54 9.64 -0.43
N GLU A 186 19.31 8.63 0.41
CA GLU A 186 19.02 7.25 0.03
C GLU A 186 17.55 7.02 -0.34
N GLY A 187 16.66 8.02 -0.17
CA GLY A 187 15.26 7.95 -0.56
C GLY A 187 14.27 8.28 0.58
N PRO A 188 12.96 8.01 0.36
CA PRO A 188 11.91 8.24 1.36
C PRO A 188 12.10 7.43 2.64
N ARG A 189 11.89 8.06 3.80
CA ARG A 189 11.91 7.44 5.14
C ARG A 189 10.74 7.95 5.99
N ARG A 190 10.45 7.24 7.09
CA ARG A 190 9.43 7.63 8.09
C ARG A 190 8.06 7.95 7.46
N LEU A 191 7.65 7.09 6.54
CA LEU A 191 6.38 7.22 5.82
C LEU A 191 5.19 6.98 6.75
N GLU A 192 4.16 7.80 6.61
CA GLU A 192 2.90 7.65 7.36
C GLU A 192 1.74 8.20 6.54
N VAL A 193 0.59 7.52 6.58
CA VAL A 193 -0.66 8.07 6.06
C VAL A 193 -1.40 8.70 7.23
N VAL A 194 -1.81 9.94 7.07
CA VAL A 194 -2.54 10.72 8.08
C VAL A 194 -3.72 11.42 7.44
N SER A 195 -4.69 11.82 8.26
CA SER A 195 -5.77 12.68 7.78
C SER A 195 -5.21 14.05 7.33
N ARG A 196 -5.87 14.69 6.39
CA ARG A 196 -5.50 16.04 5.92
C ARG A 196 -5.61 17.06 7.06
N ALA A 197 -6.63 16.95 7.89
CA ALA A 197 -6.83 17.82 9.05
C ALA A 197 -5.63 17.75 10.03
N GLU A 198 -5.19 16.54 10.33
CA GLU A 198 -4.00 16.31 11.16
C GLU A 198 -2.72 16.83 10.47
N ALA A 199 -2.55 16.54 9.18
CA ALA A 199 -1.36 16.94 8.42
C ALA A 199 -1.16 18.46 8.37
N MET A 200 -2.26 19.20 8.25
CA MET A 200 -2.26 20.66 8.17
C MET A 200 -2.20 21.34 9.54
N GLY A 201 -2.29 20.57 10.63
CA GLY A 201 -2.45 21.07 11.99
C GLY A 201 -3.85 21.67 12.14
N ASN A 202 -4.72 21.02 12.92
CA ASN A 202 -6.12 21.41 13.09
C ASN A 202 -6.25 22.90 13.45
N LYS A 203 -6.46 23.76 12.45
CA LYS A 203 -6.89 25.16 12.60
C LYS A 203 -8.37 25.29 12.21
N GLU A 204 -9.19 24.37 12.69
CA GLU A 204 -10.61 24.69 12.91
C GLU A 204 -10.66 25.67 14.09
N GLY A 205 -10.56 26.97 13.82
CA GLY A 205 -10.65 27.99 14.87
C GLY A 205 -9.94 29.32 14.67
N SER A 206 -9.29 29.60 13.53
CA SER A 206 -8.85 30.98 13.25
C SER A 206 -9.92 31.70 12.43
N LYS A 207 -11.03 32.05 13.10
CA LYS A 207 -11.91 33.14 12.65
C LYS A 207 -11.23 34.46 13.01
N LEU A 208 -10.85 35.23 11.98
CA LEU A 208 -11.19 36.64 11.71
C LEU A 208 -10.29 37.15 10.59
#